data_AF-A0A0D1E188-F1
#
_entry.id   AF-A0A0D1E188-F1
#
_cell.length_a   1.000
_cell.length_b   1.000
_cell.length_c   1.000
_cell.angle_alpha   90.00
_cell.angle_beta   90.00
_cell.angle_gamma   90.00
#
_symmetry.space_group_name_H-M   'P 1'
#
loop_
_entity.id
_entity.type
_entity.pdbx_description
1 polymer ?
#
loop_
_entity_poly.entity_id
_entity_poly.type
_entity_poly.pdbx_seq_one_letter_code
_entity_poly.pdbx_strand_id
1 'polypeptide(L)'
;MAAQAQQLQQKVEYFIAQIDKELSRYPALKKFEQTVPVPKAYAAIGAFGIFTLFVFFNIAAGFLTNLLGFFVPAYFSLKALESPQPQDDIQWLTYWVVFGMFTFLETFINIVLYYVPWYYTIKTLAIVWLMLPQTQGAKMVYSKVIRPAFLTTQKTVHQANASTPAAPAETH
;
A
#
# COMPACT_ATOMS: atom_id res chain seq x y z
N MET A 1 -27.77 0.86 24.55
CA MET A 1 -27.45 1.74 23.40
C MET A 1 -26.63 2.96 23.80
N ALA A 2 -26.94 3.69 24.89
CA ALA A 2 -26.15 4.84 25.33
C ALA A 2 -24.66 4.54 25.65
N ALA A 3 -24.37 3.42 26.31
CA ALA A 3 -22.99 3.02 26.62
C ALA A 3 -22.15 2.70 25.36
N GLN A 4 -22.77 2.11 24.32
CA GLN A 4 -22.09 1.85 23.05
C GLN A 4 -21.85 3.14 22.27
N ALA A 5 -22.80 4.07 22.30
CA ALA A 5 -22.63 5.40 21.71
C ALA A 5 -21.51 6.19 22.40
N GLN A 6 -21.43 6.15 23.74
CA GLN A 6 -20.36 6.79 24.50
C GLN A 6 -18.99 6.13 24.25
N GLN A 7 -18.91 4.81 24.18
CA GLN A 7 -17.68 4.10 23.81
C GLN A 7 -17.23 4.43 22.39
N LEU A 8 -18.18 4.57 21.47
CA LEU A 8 -17.89 4.98 20.09
C LEU A 8 -17.39 6.41 20.05
N GLN A 9 -18.03 7.34 20.77
CA GLN A 9 -17.58 8.72 20.88
C GLN A 9 -16.16 8.81 21.44
N GLN A 10 -15.84 8.09 22.52
CA GLN A 10 -14.49 8.06 23.08
C GLN A 10 -13.46 7.50 22.10
N LYS A 11 -13.79 6.44 21.36
CA LYS A 11 -12.90 5.89 20.32
C LYS A 11 -12.68 6.86 19.17
N VAL A 12 -13.74 7.56 18.73
CA VAL A 12 -13.68 8.56 17.68
C VAL A 12 -12.81 9.74 18.13
N GLU A 13 -13.05 10.30 19.31
CA GLU A 13 -12.24 11.38 19.87
C GLU A 13 -10.78 10.98 20.04
N TYR A 14 -10.52 9.76 20.50
CA TYR A 14 -9.17 9.21 20.57
C TYR A 14 -8.48 9.17 19.18
N PHE A 15 -9.20 8.71 18.15
CA PHE A 15 -8.68 8.65 16.79
C PHE A 15 -8.45 10.05 16.19
N ILE A 16 -9.38 10.97 16.43
CA ILE A 16 -9.28 12.38 16.03
C ILE A 16 -8.07 13.04 16.70
N ALA A 17 -7.86 12.83 18.00
CA ALA A 17 -6.71 13.36 18.73
C ALA A 17 -5.39 12.77 18.22
N GLN A 18 -5.37 11.50 17.82
CA GLN A 18 -4.19 10.86 17.24
C GLN A 18 -3.85 11.44 15.85
N ILE A 19 -4.85 11.63 15.00
CA ILE A 19 -4.70 12.28 13.70
C ILE A 19 -4.22 13.72 13.90
N ASP A 20 -4.82 14.46 14.83
CA ASP A 20 -4.44 15.83 15.16
C ASP A 20 -2.97 15.92 15.62
N LYS A 21 -2.53 14.97 16.44
CA LYS A 21 -1.14 14.88 16.92
C LYS A 21 -0.14 14.61 15.78
N GLU A 22 -0.44 13.67 14.89
CA GLU A 22 0.43 13.39 13.74
C GLU A 22 0.42 14.55 12.73
N LEU A 23 -0.73 15.17 12.46
CA LEU A 23 -0.80 16.34 11.59
C LEU A 23 -0.11 17.57 12.18
N SER A 24 -0.06 17.69 13.51
CA SER A 24 0.65 18.76 14.22
C SER A 24 2.17 18.74 13.99
N ARG A 25 2.74 17.62 13.52
CA ARG A 25 4.15 17.55 13.11
C ARG A 25 4.45 18.36 11.85
N TYR A 26 3.43 18.68 11.05
CA TYR A 26 3.61 19.43 9.81
C TYR A 26 3.33 20.93 10.02
N PRO A 27 4.35 21.80 9.93
CA PRO A 27 4.18 23.23 10.14
C PRO A 27 3.26 23.90 9.09
N ALA A 28 3.12 23.30 7.90
CA ALA A 28 2.19 23.75 6.87
C ALA A 28 0.71 23.64 7.30
N LEU A 29 0.36 22.60 8.05
CA LEU A 29 -1.02 22.36 8.51
C LEU A 29 -1.42 23.31 9.66
N LYS A 30 -0.47 23.67 10.53
CA LYS A 30 -0.68 24.70 11.56
C LYS A 30 -0.97 26.08 10.96
N LYS A 31 -0.33 26.43 9.83
CA LYS A 31 -0.64 27.68 9.12
C LYS A 31 -2.03 27.64 8.48
N PHE A 32 -2.50 26.47 8.07
CA PHE A 32 -3.84 26.29 7.50
C PHE A 32 -4.94 26.40 8.58
N GLU A 33 -4.66 25.90 9.79
CA GLU A 33 -5.54 25.99 10.97
C GLU A 33 -5.76 27.45 11.44
N GLN A 34 -4.79 28.34 11.20
CA GLN A 34 -4.94 29.77 11.50
C GLN A 34 -5.86 30.51 10.52
N THR A 35 -6.04 29.97 9.31
CA THR A 35 -6.85 30.58 8.24
C THR A 35 -8.26 29.95 8.16
N VAL A 36 -8.42 28.73 8.67
CA VAL A 36 -9.67 27.96 8.59
C VAL A 36 -10.02 27.42 9.99
N PRO A 37 -11.18 27.77 10.58
CA PRO A 37 -11.54 27.41 11.96
C PRO A 37 -11.93 25.93 12.15
N VAL A 38 -11.58 25.06 11.21
CA VAL A 38 -11.96 23.64 11.21
C VAL A 38 -10.77 22.82 11.74
N PRO A 39 -10.98 21.89 12.70
CA PRO A 39 -9.89 21.08 13.21
C PRO A 39 -9.27 20.24 12.08
N LYS A 40 -7.94 20.24 12.02
CA LYS A 40 -7.14 19.59 10.95
C LYS A 40 -7.45 18.09 10.78
N ALA A 41 -7.86 17.42 11.85
CA ALA A 41 -8.34 16.05 11.80
C ALA A 41 -9.63 15.88 10.97
N TYR A 42 -10.62 16.77 11.11
CA TYR A 42 -11.83 16.74 10.29
C TYR A 42 -11.54 17.08 8.83
N ALA A 43 -10.60 17.99 8.57
CA ALA A 43 -10.15 18.29 7.22
C ALA A 43 -9.50 17.07 6.54
N ALA A 44 -8.65 16.33 7.27
CA ALA A 44 -8.03 15.10 6.76
C ALA A 44 -9.06 13.99 6.51
N ILE A 45 -10.00 13.78 7.45
CA ILE A 45 -11.09 12.81 7.30
C ILE A 45 -11.99 13.19 6.13
N GLY A 46 -12.33 14.47 5.99
CA GLY A 46 -13.10 14.99 4.86
C GLY A 46 -12.39 14.80 3.52
N ALA A 47 -11.09 15.11 3.45
CA ALA A 47 -10.28 14.87 2.26
C ALA A 47 -10.21 13.38 1.89
N PHE A 48 -10.07 12.50 2.89
CA PHE A 48 -10.11 11.05 2.68
C PHE A 48 -11.49 10.56 2.20
N GLY A 49 -12.57 11.12 2.75
CA GLY A 49 -13.94 10.85 2.31
C GLY A 49 -14.19 11.30 0.87
N ILE A 50 -13.76 12.51 0.51
CA ILE A 50 -13.83 13.05 -0.85
C ILE A 50 -12.99 12.18 -1.81
N PHE A 51 -11.78 11.82 -1.43
CA PHE A 51 -10.92 10.92 -2.20
C PHE A 51 -11.62 9.58 -2.48
N THR A 52 -12.19 8.96 -1.44
CA THR A 52 -12.90 7.68 -1.56
C THR A 52 -14.13 7.81 -2.45
N LEU A 53 -14.86 8.91 -2.33
CA LEU A 53 -16.03 9.21 -3.15
C LEU A 53 -15.66 9.39 -4.62
N PHE A 54 -14.58 10.09 -4.93
CA PHE A 54 -14.09 10.27 -6.30
C PHE A 54 -13.68 8.93 -6.94
N VAL A 55 -12.98 8.09 -6.18
CA VAL A 55 -12.62 6.73 -6.61
C VAL A 55 -13.87 5.87 -6.86
N PHE A 56 -14.88 5.98 -5.99
CA PHE A 56 -16.15 5.26 -6.09
C PHE A 56 -16.97 5.66 -7.33
N PHE A 57 -17.03 6.96 -7.64
CA PHE A 57 -17.68 7.47 -8.85
C PHE A 57 -16.84 7.33 -10.12
N ASN A 58 -15.69 6.64 -10.05
CA ASN A 58 -14.75 6.46 -11.16
C ASN A 58 -14.23 7.78 -11.76
N ILE A 59 -14.23 8.86 -10.98
CA ILE A 59 -13.70 10.17 -11.40
C ILE A 59 -12.20 10.18 -11.09
N ALA A 60 -11.37 10.11 -12.13
CA ALA A 60 -9.90 10.04 -12.01
C ALA A 60 -9.40 8.88 -11.10
N ALA A 61 -10.19 7.83 -10.93
CA ALA A 61 -9.96 6.77 -9.94
C ALA A 61 -8.65 6.02 -10.17
N GLY A 62 -8.27 5.75 -11.43
CA GLY A 62 -6.98 5.12 -11.77
C GLY A 62 -5.78 5.97 -11.36
N PHE A 63 -5.83 7.27 -11.64
CA PHE A 63 -4.77 8.21 -11.24
C PHE A 63 -4.69 8.34 -9.71
N LEU A 64 -5.82 8.56 -9.04
CA LEU A 64 -5.89 8.69 -7.59
C LEU A 64 -5.40 7.43 -6.86
N THR A 65 -5.79 6.25 -7.36
CA THR A 65 -5.39 4.96 -6.78
C THR A 65 -3.91 4.69 -6.97
N ASN A 66 -3.35 4.98 -8.15
CA ASN A 66 -1.92 4.81 -8.40
C ASN A 66 -1.09 5.84 -7.61
N LEU A 67 -1.58 7.08 -7.49
CA LEU A 67 -0.92 8.12 -6.69
C LEU A 67 -0.86 7.74 -5.21
N LEU A 68 -1.98 7.30 -4.64
CA LEU A 68 -2.02 6.80 -3.25
C LEU A 68 -1.17 5.54 -3.09
N GLY A 69 -1.29 4.60 -4.03
CA GLY A 69 -0.53 3.35 -4.09
C GLY A 69 0.99 3.55 -4.26
N PHE A 70 1.43 4.72 -4.68
CA PHE A 70 2.84 5.07 -4.82
C PHE A 70 3.34 5.94 -3.64
N PHE A 71 2.66 7.04 -3.34
CA PHE A 71 3.14 8.04 -2.39
C PHE A 71 3.11 7.57 -0.93
N VAL A 72 2.04 6.89 -0.52
CA VAL A 72 1.90 6.38 0.85
C VAL A 72 3.03 5.40 1.19
N PRO A 73 3.26 4.32 0.44
CA PRO A 73 4.30 3.35 0.73
C PRO A 73 5.69 3.94 0.47
N ALA A 74 5.87 4.90 -0.45
CA ALA A 74 7.13 5.60 -0.61
C ALA A 74 7.50 6.40 0.65
N TYR A 75 6.56 7.15 1.23
CA TYR A 75 6.79 7.87 2.47
C TYR A 75 7.14 6.93 3.63
N PHE A 76 6.39 5.84 3.79
CA PHE A 76 6.70 4.86 4.83
C PHE A 76 7.99 4.09 4.56
N SER A 77 8.35 3.82 3.29
CA SER A 77 9.63 3.19 2.92
C SER A 77 10.80 4.09 3.30
N LEU A 78 10.71 5.40 3.06
CA LEU A 78 11.75 6.36 3.47
C LEU A 78 11.90 6.38 5.00
N LYS A 79 10.79 6.37 5.72
CA LYS A 79 10.80 6.32 7.18
C LYS A 79 11.34 4.99 7.71
N ALA A 80 11.06 3.88 7.04
CA ALA A 80 11.62 2.57 7.37
C ALA A 80 13.13 2.51 7.12
N LEU A 81 13.61 3.16 6.05
CA LEU A 81 15.04 3.25 5.71
C LEU A 81 15.87 3.98 6.77
N GLU A 82 15.25 4.90 7.51
CA GLU A 82 15.87 5.58 8.65
C GLU A 82 15.74 4.80 9.97
N SER A 83 14.94 3.72 9.99
CA SER A 83 14.70 2.89 11.17
C SER A 83 15.65 1.68 11.19
N PRO A 84 16.23 1.30 12.34
CA PRO A 84 17.11 0.14 12.45
C PRO A 84 16.38 -1.22 12.45
N GLN A 85 15.07 -1.27 12.17
CA GLN A 85 14.27 -2.50 12.19
C GLN A 85 14.14 -3.14 10.78
N PRO A 86 14.84 -4.26 10.50
CA PRO A 86 14.87 -4.87 9.16
C PRO A 86 13.55 -5.54 8.73
N GLN A 87 12.57 -5.65 9.62
CA GLN A 87 11.27 -6.27 9.32
C GLN A 87 10.34 -5.34 8.54
N ASP A 88 10.52 -4.02 8.69
CA ASP A 88 9.74 -3.03 7.94
C ASP A 88 10.14 -3.02 6.47
N ASP A 89 11.44 -3.14 6.18
CA ASP A 89 11.97 -3.19 4.81
C ASP A 89 11.37 -4.34 4.00
N ILE A 90 11.28 -5.54 4.59
CA ILE A 90 10.72 -6.72 3.94
C ILE A 90 9.24 -6.51 3.59
N GLN A 91 8.47 -5.86 4.46
CA GLN A 91 7.07 -5.55 4.23
C GLN A 91 6.88 -4.59 3.06
N TRP A 92 7.64 -3.49 3.02
CA TRP A 92 7.56 -2.50 1.94
C TRP A 92 8.06 -3.06 0.61
N LEU A 93 9.16 -3.82 0.61
CA LEU A 93 9.67 -4.46 -0.60
C LEU A 93 8.66 -5.47 -1.17
N THR A 94 8.04 -6.28 -0.32
CA THR A 94 6.98 -7.22 -0.74
C THR A 94 5.79 -6.48 -1.33
N TYR A 95 5.37 -5.37 -0.72
CA TYR A 95 4.33 -4.50 -1.24
C TYR A 95 4.68 -4.01 -2.66
N TRP A 96 5.90 -3.50 -2.87
CA TRP A 96 6.34 -2.98 -4.17
C TRP A 96 6.30 -4.04 -5.28
N VAL A 97 6.70 -5.28 -4.98
CA VAL A 97 6.64 -6.39 -5.94
C VAL A 97 5.19 -6.69 -6.34
N VAL A 98 4.28 -6.79 -5.37
CA VAL A 98 2.87 -7.08 -5.65
C VAL A 98 2.21 -5.90 -6.38
N PHE A 99 2.46 -4.67 -5.95
CA PHE A 99 1.96 -3.45 -6.59
C PHE A 99 2.44 -3.32 -8.05
N GLY A 100 3.72 -3.60 -8.30
CA GLY A 100 4.30 -3.62 -9.64
C GLY A 100 3.65 -4.68 -10.54
N MET A 101 3.44 -5.89 -10.02
CA MET A 101 2.78 -6.97 -10.77
C MET A 101 1.32 -6.63 -11.12
N PHE A 102 0.56 -6.06 -10.17
CA PHE A 102 -0.81 -5.61 -10.43
C PHE A 102 -0.86 -4.48 -11.47
N THR A 103 0.04 -3.50 -11.37
CA THR A 103 0.09 -2.36 -12.31
C THR A 103 0.49 -2.82 -13.71
N PHE A 104 1.43 -3.77 -13.80
CA PHE A 104 1.82 -4.37 -15.07
C PHE A 104 0.68 -5.14 -15.71
N LEU A 105 0.02 -6.04 -14.97
CA LEU A 105 -1.13 -6.81 -15.48
C LEU A 105 -2.27 -5.90 -15.92
N GLU A 106 -2.57 -4.87 -15.13
CA GLU A 106 -3.61 -3.89 -15.45
C GLU A 106 -3.38 -3.19 -16.79
N THR A 107 -2.12 -2.97 -17.18
CA THR A 107 -1.79 -2.35 -18.47
C THR A 107 -2.30 -3.20 -19.65
N PHE A 108 -2.31 -4.53 -19.52
CA PHE A 108 -2.80 -5.44 -20.57
C PHE A 108 -4.33 -5.57 -20.61
N ILE A 109 -4.99 -5.47 -19.46
CA ILE A 109 -6.44 -5.67 -19.35
C ILE A 109 -7.23 -4.35 -19.21
N ASN A 110 -6.57 -3.20 -19.34
CA ASN A 110 -7.16 -1.87 -19.15
C ASN A 110 -8.48 -1.67 -19.91
N ILE A 111 -8.53 -2.15 -21.16
CA ILE A 111 -9.73 -2.05 -22.01
C ILE A 111 -10.92 -2.83 -21.42
N VAL A 112 -10.67 -4.02 -20.85
CA VAL A 112 -11.71 -4.87 -20.23
C VAL A 112 -12.15 -4.28 -18.88
N LEU A 113 -11.21 -3.69 -18.15
CA LEU A 113 -11.44 -3.08 -16.85
C LEU A 113 -12.32 -1.82 -16.92
N TYR A 114 -12.30 -1.10 -18.04
CA TYR A 114 -13.21 0.03 -18.25
C TYR A 114 -14.69 -0.40 -18.25
N TYR A 115 -14.99 -1.60 -18.71
CA TYR A 115 -16.35 -2.15 -18.71
C TYR A 115 -16.79 -2.70 -17.35
N VAL A 116 -15.87 -2.86 -16.39
CA VAL A 116 -16.17 -3.34 -15.05
C VAL A 116 -16.38 -2.13 -14.12
N PRO A 117 -17.62 -1.73 -13.82
CA PRO A 117 -17.84 -0.70 -12.82
C PRO A 117 -17.27 -1.17 -11.48
N TRP A 118 -16.74 -0.26 -10.67
CA TRP A 118 -16.16 -0.51 -9.33
C TRP A 118 -14.80 -1.20 -9.26
N TYR A 119 -14.18 -1.55 -10.39
CA TYR A 119 -12.86 -2.18 -10.40
C TYR A 119 -11.81 -1.36 -9.63
N TYR A 120 -11.74 -0.04 -9.88
CA TYR A 120 -10.78 0.82 -9.20
C TYR A 120 -11.00 0.86 -7.69
N THR A 121 -12.24 0.87 -7.22
CA THR A 121 -12.57 0.82 -5.79
C THR A 121 -12.06 -0.47 -5.14
N ILE A 122 -12.28 -1.62 -5.80
CA ILE A 122 -11.78 -2.92 -5.34
C ILE A 122 -10.26 -2.95 -5.34
N LYS A 123 -9.63 -2.40 -6.38
CA LYS A 123 -8.17 -2.28 -6.48
C LYS A 123 -7.60 -1.41 -5.36
N THR A 124 -8.17 -0.24 -5.08
CA THR A 124 -7.75 0.62 -3.98
C THR A 124 -7.88 -0.10 -2.64
N LEU A 125 -8.99 -0.81 -2.42
CA LEU A 125 -9.19 -1.61 -1.21
C LEU A 125 -8.15 -2.72 -1.08
N ALA A 126 -7.83 -3.43 -2.17
CA ALA A 126 -6.81 -4.47 -2.19
C ALA A 126 -5.42 -3.91 -1.89
N ILE A 127 -5.08 -2.75 -2.47
CA ILE A 127 -3.81 -2.03 -2.22
C ILE A 127 -3.72 -1.59 -0.76
N VAL A 128 -4.77 -0.97 -0.22
CA VAL A 128 -4.83 -0.55 1.19
C VAL A 128 -4.72 -1.77 2.11
N TRP A 129 -5.42 -2.87 1.79
CA TRP A 129 -5.33 -4.11 2.54
C TRP A 129 -3.92 -4.71 2.54
N LEU A 130 -3.17 -4.56 1.44
CA LEU A 130 -1.77 -4.96 1.36
C LEU A 130 -0.84 -4.05 2.16
N MET A 131 -1.15 -2.75 2.24
CA MET A 131 -0.38 -1.78 3.02
C MET A 131 -0.51 -1.98 4.52
N LEU A 132 -1.64 -2.51 5.02
CA LEU A 132 -1.85 -2.69 6.45
C LEU A 132 -0.92 -3.79 7.00
N PRO A 133 0.07 -3.46 7.85
CA PRO A 133 0.94 -4.46 8.47
C PRO A 133 0.17 -5.32 9.50
N GLN A 134 -0.96 -4.81 10.02
CA GLN A 134 -1.80 -5.52 11.00
C GLN A 134 -2.54 -6.72 10.40
N THR A 135 -2.91 -6.68 9.13
CA THR A 135 -3.61 -7.79 8.44
C THR A 135 -2.66 -8.80 7.82
N GLN A 136 -1.34 -8.52 7.81
CA GLN A 136 -0.31 -9.36 7.18
C GLN A 136 -0.65 -9.77 5.73
N GLY A 137 -1.43 -8.95 5.00
CA GLY A 137 -1.92 -9.28 3.65
C GLY A 137 -0.78 -9.56 2.67
N ALA A 138 0.29 -8.75 2.71
CA ALA A 138 1.49 -8.96 1.91
C ALA A 138 2.20 -10.29 2.24
N LYS A 139 2.31 -10.67 3.53
CA LYS A 139 2.87 -11.97 3.97
C LYS A 139 2.02 -13.15 3.50
N MET A 140 0.70 -13.00 3.47
CA MET A 140 -0.20 -14.05 2.99
C MET A 140 -0.08 -14.27 1.49
N VAL A 141 0.01 -13.20 0.71
CA VAL A 141 0.27 -13.27 -0.74
C VAL A 141 1.68 -13.83 -1.02
N TYR A 142 2.69 -13.37 -0.27
CA TYR A 142 4.05 -13.86 -0.41
C TYR A 142 4.17 -15.36 -0.11
N SER A 143 3.59 -15.82 1.01
CA SER A 143 3.64 -17.23 1.41
C SER A 143 2.84 -18.15 0.48
N LYS A 144 1.69 -17.69 -0.04
CA LYS A 144 0.81 -18.52 -0.88
C LYS A 144 1.14 -18.49 -2.37
N VAL A 145 1.63 -17.37 -2.91
CA VAL A 145 1.78 -17.17 -4.36
C VAL A 145 3.24 -17.02 -4.77
N ILE A 146 3.99 -16.16 -4.07
CA ILE A 146 5.37 -15.81 -4.48
C ILE A 146 6.37 -16.91 -4.08
N ARG A 147 6.26 -17.45 -2.86
CA ARG A 147 7.14 -18.51 -2.34
C ARG A 147 7.14 -19.78 -3.21
N PRO A 148 6.00 -20.35 -3.65
CA PRO A 148 6.02 -21.53 -4.51
C PRO A 148 6.58 -21.23 -5.92
N ALA A 149 6.32 -20.05 -6.48
CA ALA A 149 6.86 -19.64 -7.77
C ALA A 149 8.41 -19.51 -7.73
N PHE A 150 8.94 -18.85 -6.70
CA PHE A 150 10.39 -18.64 -6.56
C PHE A 150 11.15 -19.95 -6.27
N LEU A 151 10.58 -20.86 -5.47
CA LEU A 151 11.17 -22.17 -5.20
C LEU A 151 11.16 -23.09 -6.44
N THR A 152 10.19 -22.94 -7.33
CA THR A 152 10.14 -23.71 -8.58
C THR A 152 11.24 -23.22 -9.53
N THR A 153 11.37 -21.91 -9.71
CA THR A 153 12.42 -21.33 -10.57
C THR A 153 13.82 -21.62 -10.02
N GLN A 154 14.06 -21.53 -8.71
CA GLN A 154 15.37 -21.89 -8.15
C GLN A 154 15.72 -23.36 -8.37
N LYS A 155 14.75 -24.29 -8.25
CA LYS A 155 15.00 -25.71 -8.54
C LYS A 155 15.38 -25.92 -10.00
N THR A 156 14.69 -25.26 -10.93
CA THR A 156 15.01 -25.32 -12.36
C THR A 156 16.39 -24.73 -12.68
N VAL A 157 16.75 -23.59 -12.07
CA VAL A 157 18.06 -22.96 -12.27
C VAL A 157 19.20 -23.78 -11.65
N HIS A 158 19.00 -24.34 -10.46
CA HIS A 158 19.99 -25.23 -9.83
C HIS A 158 20.14 -26.55 -10.59
N GLN A 159 19.06 -27.10 -11.16
CA GLN A 159 19.14 -28.27 -12.03
C GLN A 159 19.82 -27.96 -13.37
N ALA A 160 19.58 -26.80 -13.96
CA ALA A 160 20.25 -26.37 -15.19
C ALA A 160 21.75 -26.12 -14.99
N ASN A 161 22.14 -25.48 -13.87
CA ASN A 161 23.55 -25.31 -13.51
C ASN A 161 24.24 -26.63 -13.11
N ALA A 162 23.52 -27.58 -12.50
CA ALA A 162 24.07 -28.89 -12.16
C ALA A 162 24.17 -29.86 -13.36
N SER A 163 23.46 -29.57 -14.45
CA SER A 163 23.51 -30.37 -15.70
C SER A 163 24.41 -29.74 -16.77
N THR A 164 25.00 -28.57 -16.51
CA THR A 164 26.07 -28.00 -17.34
C THR A 164 27.42 -28.56 -16.85
N PRO A 165 28.13 -29.40 -17.62
CA PRO A 165 29.46 -29.84 -17.24
C PRO A 165 30.36 -28.61 -17.19
N ALA A 166 31.18 -28.48 -16.15
CA ALA A 166 32.23 -27.46 -16.10
C ALA A 166 33.02 -27.51 -17.42
N ALA A 167 32.95 -26.43 -18.20
CA ALA A 167 33.75 -26.30 -19.41
C ALA A 167 35.23 -26.48 -19.01
N PRO A 168 36.02 -27.28 -19.76
CA PRO A 168 37.41 -27.48 -19.42
C PRO A 168 38.12 -26.12 -19.46
N ALA A 169 38.82 -25.81 -18.37
CA ALA A 169 39.64 -24.61 -18.28
C ALA A 169 40.59 -24.57 -19.48
N GLU A 170 40.40 -23.58 -20.36
CA GLU A 170 41.30 -23.34 -21.47
C GLU A 170 42.67 -22.92 -20.91
N THR A 171 43.61 -23.87 -20.95
CA THR A 171 45.03 -23.61 -20.77
C THR A 171 45.59 -23.07 -22.08
N HIS A 172 45.89 -21.78 -22.14
CA HIS A 172 46.86 -21.19 -23.06
C HIS A 172 47.61 -20.04 -22.39
#